data_AF-A0AAU8JA85-F1
#
_entry.id   AF-A0AAU8JA85-F1
#
_cell.length_a   1.000
_cell.length_b   1.000
_cell.length_c   1.000
_cell.angle_alpha   90.00
_cell.angle_beta   90.00
_cell.angle_gamma   90.00
#
_symmetry.space_group_name_H-M   'P 1'
#
loop_
_entity.id
_entity.type
_entity.pdbx_description
1 polymer ?
#
loop_
_entity_poly.entity_id
_entity_poly.type
_entity_poly.pdbx_seq_one_letter_code
_entity_poly.pdbx_strand_id
1 'polypeptide(L)'
;MDYPKTQAERHQLALWEESQEFTILGVIEVFTTDIQGYAAQVIVCDRLSNPPEIVAQLEKLNIFDIPYFFDWYFLSPSDYPEIKRYVERLNYLRLLIIEYLRNL
;
A
#
# COMPACT_ATOMS: atom_id res chain seq x y z
N MET A 1 -2.13 8.59 9.02
CA MET A 1 -1.14 8.53 7.90
C MET A 1 -1.10 9.87 7.21
N ASP A 2 0.07 10.28 6.71
CA ASP A 2 0.29 11.59 6.05
C ASP A 2 -0.30 11.69 4.62
N TYR A 3 -1.39 10.97 4.33
CA TYR A 3 -2.04 10.99 3.01
C TYR A 3 -2.37 12.41 2.52
N PRO A 4 -2.82 13.37 3.36
CA PRO A 4 -3.05 14.76 2.93
C PRO A 4 -1.80 15.45 2.36
N LYS A 5 -0.59 15.10 2.82
CA LYS A 5 0.66 15.71 2.33
C LYS A 5 0.98 15.36 0.88
N THR A 6 0.37 14.29 0.37
CA THR A 6 0.58 13.82 -1.01
C THR A 6 -0.25 14.58 -2.05
N GLN A 7 -1.11 15.52 -1.65
CA GLN A 7 -2.12 16.13 -2.56
C GLN A 7 -1.51 16.72 -3.84
N ALA A 8 -0.42 17.49 -3.74
CA ALA A 8 0.22 18.10 -4.89
C ALA A 8 0.77 17.05 -5.85
N GLU A 9 1.46 16.05 -5.32
CA GLU A 9 2.01 14.94 -6.11
C GLU A 9 0.92 14.06 -6.72
N ARG A 10 -0.20 13.84 -6.02
CA ARG A 10 -1.33 13.08 -6.56
C ARG A 10 -1.95 13.79 -7.75
N HIS A 11 -2.03 15.11 -7.70
CA HIS A 11 -2.49 15.89 -8.84
C HIS A 11 -1.54 15.78 -10.04
N GLN A 12 -0.22 15.90 -9.82
CA GLN A 12 0.78 15.73 -10.87
C GLN A 12 0.76 14.31 -11.45
N LEU A 13 0.60 13.30 -10.61
CA LEU A 13 0.53 11.90 -11.01
C LEU A 13 -0.73 11.62 -11.83
N ALA A 14 -1.88 12.17 -11.43
CA ALA A 14 -3.13 12.04 -12.19
C ALA A 14 -3.01 12.61 -13.61
N LEU A 15 -2.34 13.76 -13.78
CA LEU A 15 -2.08 14.34 -15.10
C LEU A 15 -1.16 13.46 -15.96
N TRP A 16 -0.14 12.85 -15.34
CA TRP A 16 0.73 11.90 -16.05
C TRP A 16 -0.03 10.64 -16.47
N GLU A 17 -0.91 10.12 -15.60
CA GLU A 17 -1.74 8.94 -15.85
C GLU A 17 -2.73 9.10 -17.02
N GLU A 18 -3.14 10.33 -17.39
CA GLU A 18 -3.99 10.56 -18.57
C GLU A 18 -3.39 10.03 -19.88
N SER A 19 -2.06 9.88 -19.92
CA SER A 19 -1.32 9.34 -21.07
C SER A 19 -1.00 7.85 -20.96
N GLN A 20 -1.41 7.18 -19.87
CA GLN A 20 -1.08 5.79 -19.56
C GLN A 20 -2.32 4.89 -19.67
N GLU A 21 -2.10 3.60 -19.90
CA GLU A 21 -3.18 2.59 -19.91
C GLU A 21 -3.49 2.03 -18.50
N PHE A 22 -2.79 2.51 -17.48
CA PHE A 22 -2.87 2.04 -16.10
C PHE A 22 -2.90 3.22 -15.12
N THR A 23 -3.27 2.94 -13.87
CA THR A 23 -3.29 3.94 -12.80
C THR A 23 -2.45 3.49 -11.61
N ILE A 24 -1.44 4.28 -11.27
CA ILE A 24 -0.64 4.14 -10.06
C ILE A 24 -1.48 4.56 -8.85
N LEU A 25 -2.21 5.67 -8.95
CA LEU A 25 -3.10 6.15 -7.89
C LEU A 25 -4.14 5.10 -7.51
N GLY A 26 -4.75 4.43 -8.49
CA GLY A 26 -5.70 3.34 -8.24
C GLY A 26 -5.05 2.14 -7.55
N VAL A 27 -3.83 1.77 -7.93
CA VAL A 27 -3.07 0.72 -7.23
C VAL A 27 -2.80 1.09 -5.77
N ILE A 28 -2.39 2.34 -5.53
CA ILE A 28 -2.14 2.86 -4.17
C ILE A 28 -3.43 2.89 -3.34
N GLU A 29 -4.56 3.24 -3.95
CA GLU A 29 -5.86 3.28 -3.28
C GLU A 29 -6.35 1.89 -2.85
N VAL A 30 -6.25 0.89 -3.74
CA VAL A 30 -6.57 -0.51 -3.40
C VAL A 30 -5.67 -1.00 -2.29
N PHE A 31 -4.35 -0.80 -2.41
CA PHE A 31 -3.40 -1.21 -1.39
C PHE A 31 -3.66 -0.52 -0.05
N THR A 32 -3.96 0.78 -0.05
CA THR A 32 -4.34 1.53 1.15
C THR A 32 -5.54 0.90 1.84
N THR A 33 -6.59 0.62 1.07
CA THR A 33 -7.87 0.11 1.57
C THR A 33 -7.69 -1.26 2.20
N ASP A 34 -6.97 -2.16 1.54
CA ASP A 34 -6.70 -3.51 2.05
C ASP A 34 -5.91 -3.47 3.37
N ILE A 35 -4.81 -2.71 3.41
CA ILE A 35 -3.97 -2.62 4.63
C ILE A 35 -4.74 -1.99 5.79
N GLN A 36 -5.54 -0.96 5.55
CA GLN A 36 -6.40 -0.36 6.59
C GLN A 36 -7.48 -1.34 7.07
N GLY A 37 -8.06 -2.12 6.16
CA GLY A 37 -9.03 -3.16 6.49
C GLY A 37 -8.46 -4.24 7.41
N TYR A 38 -7.26 -4.75 7.11
CA TYR A 38 -6.58 -5.72 7.98
C TYR A 38 -6.14 -5.09 9.31
N ALA A 39 -5.63 -3.86 9.31
CA ALA A 39 -5.28 -3.17 10.54
C ALA A 39 -6.49 -3.01 11.47
N ALA A 40 -7.65 -2.64 10.92
CA ALA A 40 -8.89 -2.53 11.69
C ALA A 40 -9.33 -3.88 12.28
N GLN A 41 -9.25 -4.97 11.52
CA GLN A 41 -9.55 -6.32 12.01
C GLN A 41 -8.64 -6.71 13.18
N VAL A 42 -7.35 -6.40 13.09
CA VAL A 42 -6.36 -6.70 14.13
C VAL A 42 -6.60 -5.91 15.41
N ILE A 43 -7.00 -4.64 15.30
CA ILE A 43 -7.25 -3.77 16.47
C ILE A 43 -8.58 -4.12 17.17
N VAL A 44 -9.62 -4.49 16.42
CA VAL A 44 -10.98 -4.64 16.96
C VAL A 44 -11.26 -6.06 17.47
N CYS A 45 -10.59 -7.09 16.95
CA CYS A 45 -10.87 -8.48 17.33
C CYS A 45 -9.86 -9.03 18.35
N ASP A 46 -10.29 -9.12 19.62
CA ASP A 46 -9.66 -9.95 20.67
C ASP A 46 -9.63 -11.46 20.32
N ARG A 47 -10.33 -11.86 19.25
CA ARG A 47 -10.35 -13.21 18.67
C ARG A 47 -10.37 -13.14 17.15
N LEU A 48 -9.22 -12.88 16.54
CA LEU A 48 -9.04 -13.06 15.10
C LEU A 48 -9.40 -14.52 14.75
N SER A 49 -10.39 -14.69 13.88
CA SER A 49 -10.94 -16.01 13.56
C SER A 49 -9.94 -16.94 12.86
N ASN A 50 -8.94 -16.37 12.16
CA ASN A 50 -7.93 -17.15 11.43
C ASN A 50 -6.65 -16.34 11.10
N PRO A 51 -5.74 -16.11 12.08
CA PRO A 51 -4.48 -15.38 11.82
C PRO A 51 -3.64 -15.93 10.66
N PRO A 52 -3.47 -17.26 10.48
CA PRO A 52 -2.70 -17.80 9.34
C PRO A 52 -3.25 -17.43 7.97
N GLU A 53 -4.58 -17.41 7.81
CA GLU A 53 -5.21 -17.02 6.55
C GLU A 53 -4.99 -15.55 6.24
N ILE A 54 -5.11 -14.68 7.25
CA ILE A 54 -4.87 -13.24 7.10
C ILE A 54 -3.40 -12.98 6.73
N VAL A 55 -2.45 -13.69 7.36
CA VAL A 55 -1.03 -13.62 6.99
C VAL A 55 -0.83 -14.00 5.52
N ALA A 56 -1.42 -15.12 5.08
CA ALA A 56 -1.31 -15.56 3.68
C ALA A 56 -1.92 -14.56 2.68
N GLN A 57 -2.97 -13.83 3.06
CA GLN A 57 -3.52 -12.75 2.22
C GLN A 57 -2.61 -11.51 2.20
N LEU A 58 -2.11 -11.08 3.36
CA LEU A 58 -1.19 -9.94 3.45
C LEU A 58 0.14 -10.19 2.73
N GLU A 59 0.63 -11.43 2.70
CA GLU A 59 1.83 -11.80 1.94
C GLU A 59 1.64 -11.66 0.42
N LYS A 60 0.43 -11.93 -0.08
CA LYS A 60 0.08 -11.75 -1.50
C LYS A 60 -0.10 -10.29 -1.90
N LEU A 61 -0.32 -9.39 -0.94
CA LEU A 61 -0.49 -7.95 -1.17
C LEU A 61 0.86 -7.23 -1.31
N ASN A 62 1.78 -7.79 -2.10
CA ASN A 62 3.01 -7.10 -2.44
C ASN A 62 2.78 -6.16 -3.63
N ILE A 63 2.60 -4.86 -3.35
CA ILE A 63 2.36 -3.84 -4.38
C ILE A 63 3.45 -3.79 -5.46
N PHE A 64 4.67 -4.25 -5.14
CA PHE A 64 5.80 -4.32 -6.07
C PHE A 64 5.78 -5.53 -7.01
N ASP A 65 4.84 -6.47 -6.84
CA ASP A 65 4.63 -7.57 -7.79
C ASP A 65 3.86 -7.10 -9.04
N ILE A 66 3.34 -5.87 -9.04
CA ILE A 66 2.67 -5.24 -10.17
C ILE A 66 3.71 -4.59 -11.09
N PRO A 67 3.95 -5.08 -12.33
CA PRO A 67 5.10 -4.67 -13.13
C PRO A 67 5.16 -3.16 -13.43
N TYR A 68 4.05 -2.56 -13.86
CA TYR A 68 4.02 -1.12 -14.16
C TYR A 68 4.18 -0.25 -12.91
N PHE A 69 3.74 -0.73 -11.75
CA PHE A 69 3.93 -0.04 -10.48
C PHE A 69 5.40 -0.10 -10.06
N PHE A 70 6.03 -1.27 -10.20
CA PHE A 70 7.45 -1.46 -9.97
C PHE A 70 8.28 -0.49 -10.82
N ASP A 71 8.03 -0.45 -12.12
CA ASP A 71 8.73 0.43 -13.05
C ASP A 71 8.55 1.90 -12.67
N TRP A 72 7.32 2.35 -12.42
CA TRP A 72 7.05 3.72 -11.97
C TRP A 72 7.77 4.07 -10.66
N TYR A 73 7.78 3.15 -9.69
CA TYR A 73 8.38 3.39 -8.39
C TYR A 73 9.92 3.48 -8.47
N PHE A 74 10.57 2.61 -9.25
CA PHE A 74 12.03 2.50 -9.27
C PHE A 74 12.75 3.30 -10.37
N LEU A 75 12.11 3.60 -11.51
CA LEU A 75 12.80 4.25 -12.64
C LEU A 75 13.06 5.75 -12.44
N SER A 76 12.25 6.43 -11.62
CA SER A 76 12.42 7.86 -11.30
C SER A 76 12.42 8.11 -9.78
N PRO A 77 13.47 7.71 -9.05
CA PRO A 77 13.47 7.70 -7.58
C PRO A 77 13.32 9.09 -6.94
N SER A 78 13.66 10.16 -7.65
CA SER A 78 13.46 11.55 -7.20
C SER A 78 12.04 12.06 -7.36
N ASP A 79 11.23 11.42 -8.20
CA ASP A 79 9.89 11.88 -8.53
C ASP A 79 8.88 11.33 -7.52
N TYR A 80 7.90 12.17 -7.17
CA TYR A 80 6.83 11.86 -6.23
C TYR A 80 7.30 11.35 -4.85
N PRO A 81 8.27 12.03 -4.19
CA PRO A 81 8.86 11.54 -2.94
C PRO A 81 7.85 11.37 -1.80
N GLU A 82 6.80 12.20 -1.70
CA GLU A 82 5.80 12.07 -0.65
C GLU A 82 4.85 10.89 -0.88
N ILE A 83 4.45 10.62 -2.12
CA ILE A 83 3.67 9.42 -2.48
C ILE A 83 4.51 8.16 -2.27
N LYS A 84 5.78 8.15 -2.69
CA LYS A 84 6.66 6.99 -2.47
C LYS A 84 6.85 6.69 -1.00
N ARG A 85 7.07 7.72 -0.18
CA ARG A 85 7.12 7.60 1.29
C ARG A 85 5.80 7.10 1.87
N TYR A 86 4.66 7.50 1.31
CA TYR A 86 3.35 7.00 1.72
C TYR A 86 3.21 5.50 1.44
N VAL A 87 3.60 5.04 0.24
CA VAL A 87 3.64 3.62 -0.14
C VAL A 87 4.55 2.82 0.77
N GLU A 88 5.75 3.33 1.07
CA GLU A 88 6.69 2.70 2.01
C GLU A 88 6.07 2.49 3.39
N ARG A 89 5.34 3.49 3.90
CA ARG A 89 4.66 3.40 5.20
C ARG A 89 3.53 2.38 5.19
N LEU A 90 2.77 2.28 4.10
CA LEU A 90 1.75 1.23 3.94
C LEU A 90 2.39 -0.15 3.90
N ASN A 91 3.47 -0.31 3.13
CA ASN A 91 4.21 -1.56 3.04
C ASN A 91 4.81 -1.96 4.39
N TYR A 92 5.35 -0.99 5.14
CA TYR A 92 5.82 -1.22 6.50
C TYR A 92 4.69 -1.65 7.44
N LEU A 93 3.53 -0.99 7.39
CA LEU A 93 2.36 -1.40 8.17
C LEU A 93 1.89 -2.82 7.82
N ARG A 94 1.91 -3.21 6.53
CA ARG A 94 1.63 -4.59 6.10
C ARG A 94 2.54 -5.58 6.82
N LEU A 95 3.85 -5.32 6.82
CA LEU A 95 4.84 -6.18 7.46
C LEU A 95 4.65 -6.26 8.97
N LEU A 96 4.36 -5.14 9.63
CA LEU A 96 4.06 -5.12 11.07
C LEU A 96 2.83 -5.95 11.42
N ILE A 97 1.77 -5.88 10.60
CA ILE A 97 0.58 -6.70 10.82
C ILE A 97 0.92 -8.19 10.67
N ILE A 98 1.67 -8.57 9.63
CA ILE A 98 2.13 -9.95 9.44
C ILE A 98 2.93 -10.43 10.66
N GLU A 99 3.89 -9.62 11.12
CA GLU A 99 4.73 -9.95 12.27
C GLU A 99 3.89 -10.12 13.55
N TYR A 100 2.97 -9.20 13.81
CA TYR A 100 2.06 -9.29 14.95
C TYR A 100 1.24 -10.59 14.92
N LEU A 101 0.62 -10.90 13.78
CA LEU A 101 -0.24 -12.08 13.62
C LEU A 101 0.51 -13.41 13.72
N ARG A 102 1.79 -13.44 13.33
CA ARG A 102 2.65 -14.63 13.47
C ARG A 102 3.13 -14.88 14.90
N ASN A 103 3.08 -13.85 15.75
CA ASN A 103 3.47 -13.92 17.15
C ASN A 103 2.28 -14.12 18.11
N LEU A 104 1.06 -14.22 17.57
CA LEU A 104 -0.13 -14.70 18.28
C LEU A 104 -0.10 -16.22 18.43
#